data_AF-A0A5J4IYK6-F1
#
_entry.id   AF-A0A5J4IYK6-F1
#
_cell.length_a   1.000
_cell.length_b   1.000
_cell.length_c   1.000
_cell.angle_alpha   90.00
_cell.angle_beta   90.00
_cell.angle_gamma   90.00
#
_symmetry.space_group_name_H-M   'P 1'
#
loop_
_entity.id
_entity.type
_entity.pdbx_description
1 polymer ?
#
loop_
_entity_poly.entity_id
_entity_poly.type
_entity_poly.pdbx_seq_one_letter_code
_entity_poly.pdbx_strand_id
1 'polypeptide(L)'
;MDESTLVIQYNPGKDRCNSSGSISSVKSKYKTNNRKILRKDNHVPFIIYKNDEGLEPYKKVVKWYEDYNQTIEKLFFPLHYNCSSFVIIKSNGAYFSYKGAYSNNQLFTVLGSDELLNK
;
A
#
# COMPACT_ATOMS: atom_id res chain seq x y z
N MET A 1 -18.17 -16.39 -0.32
CA MET A 1 -16.91 -15.71 -0.74
C MET A 1 -16.48 -14.85 0.43
N ASP A 2 -15.20 -14.87 0.77
CA ASP A 2 -14.70 -14.11 1.92
C ASP A 2 -14.82 -12.60 1.63
N GLU A 3 -15.58 -11.87 2.45
CA GLU A 3 -15.93 -10.44 2.30
C GLU A 3 -14.74 -9.54 2.65
N SER A 4 -13.59 -9.81 2.02
CA SER A 4 -12.31 -9.17 2.35
C SER A 4 -12.12 -7.83 1.65
N THR A 5 -11.75 -6.82 2.43
CA THR A 5 -11.23 -5.53 1.98
C THR A 5 -9.72 -5.62 1.80
N LEU A 6 -9.24 -5.34 0.59
CA LEU A 6 -7.82 -5.30 0.28
C LEU A 6 -7.24 -3.93 0.61
N VAL A 7 -6.10 -3.90 1.29
CA VAL A 7 -5.35 -2.67 1.59
C VAL A 7 -4.00 -2.75 0.92
N ILE A 8 -3.89 -2.13 -0.26
CA ILE A 8 -2.69 -2.16 -1.09
C ILE A 8 -1.89 -0.88 -0.84
N GLN A 9 -0.69 -1.01 -0.29
CA GLN A 9 0.30 0.06 -0.25
C GLN A 9 1.23 -0.14 -1.46
N TYR A 10 1.23 0.83 -2.37
CA TYR A 10 1.89 0.75 -3.67
C TYR A 10 3.19 1.55 -3.68
N ASN A 11 4.28 0.89 -4.07
CA ASN A 11 5.59 1.48 -4.30
C ASN A 11 5.79 1.70 -5.81
N PRO A 12 5.92 2.95 -6.28
CA PRO A 12 6.04 3.29 -7.70
C PRO A 12 7.42 2.95 -8.31
N GLY A 13 8.32 2.32 -7.54
CA GLY A 13 9.72 2.13 -7.90
C GLY A 13 10.60 3.21 -7.27
N LYS A 14 11.91 3.13 -7.52
CA LYS A 14 12.88 4.04 -6.93
C LYS A 14 12.60 5.51 -7.27
N ASP A 15 12.55 6.35 -6.25
CA ASP A 15 12.38 7.79 -6.36
C ASP A 15 13.17 8.54 -5.27
N ARG A 16 13.15 9.88 -5.33
CA ARG A 16 13.92 10.73 -4.39
C ARG A 16 13.52 10.54 -2.92
N CYS A 17 12.28 10.16 -2.63
CA CYS A 17 11.78 10.08 -1.26
C CYS A 17 11.83 8.68 -0.65
N ASN A 18 11.97 7.62 -1.47
CA ASN A 18 12.09 6.24 -1.00
C ASN A 18 13.52 5.69 -1.07
N SER A 19 14.51 6.52 -1.45
CA SER A 19 15.92 6.13 -1.61
C SER A 19 16.82 6.25 -0.36
N SER A 20 16.31 6.75 0.77
CA SER A 20 17.15 7.07 1.95
C SER A 20 16.66 6.47 3.28
N GLY A 21 15.69 5.56 3.25
CA GLY A 21 15.12 4.94 4.45
C GLY A 21 16.01 3.87 5.09
N SER A 22 16.17 3.88 6.41
CA SER A 22 16.87 2.79 7.10
C SER A 22 16.04 1.49 7.10
N ILE A 23 16.72 0.35 6.94
CA ILE A 23 16.09 -0.99 6.91
C ILE A 23 15.27 -1.25 8.19
N SER A 24 15.78 -0.84 9.35
CA SER A 24 15.09 -1.01 10.64
C SER A 24 13.80 -0.21 10.72
N SER A 25 13.81 1.04 10.23
CA SER A 25 12.62 1.90 10.16
C SER A 25 11.56 1.31 9.23
N VAL A 26 11.96 0.91 8.01
CA VAL A 26 11.07 0.28 7.02
C VAL A 26 10.45 -1.00 7.57
N LYS A 27 11.26 -1.88 8.18
CA LYS A 27 10.79 -3.13 8.82
C LYS A 27 9.80 -2.86 9.94
N SER A 28 10.09 -1.88 10.81
CA SER A 28 9.22 -1.51 11.93
C SER A 28 7.87 -0.97 11.43
N LYS A 29 7.91 -0.07 10.44
CA LYS A 29 6.71 0.53 9.82
C LYS A 29 5.87 -0.54 9.13
N TYR A 30 6.48 -1.42 8.33
CA TYR A 30 5.80 -2.55 7.69
C TYR A 30 5.12 -3.46 8.71
N LYS A 31 5.85 -3.95 9.71
CA LYS A 31 5.29 -4.84 10.74
C LYS A 31 4.14 -4.20 11.49
N THR A 32 4.28 -2.92 11.85
CA THR A 32 3.26 -2.18 12.59
C THR A 32 1.99 -1.98 11.76
N ASN A 33 2.15 -1.52 10.51
CA ASN A 33 1.01 -1.31 9.61
C ASN A 33 0.29 -2.63 9.30
N ASN A 34 1.06 -3.66 8.94
CA ASN A 34 0.52 -4.98 8.61
C ASN A 34 -0.30 -5.57 9.76
N ARG A 35 0.22 -5.50 11.01
CA ARG A 35 -0.52 -5.95 12.19
C ARG A 35 -1.78 -5.11 12.46
N LYS A 36 -1.72 -3.79 12.29
CA LYS A 36 -2.88 -2.91 12.50
C LYS A 36 -4.00 -3.16 11.48
N ILE A 37 -3.64 -3.46 10.23
CA ILE A 37 -4.60 -3.81 9.17
C ILE A 37 -5.21 -5.18 9.45
N LEU A 38 -4.39 -6.21 9.73
CA LEU A 38 -4.88 -7.57 10.03
C LEU A 38 -5.74 -7.68 11.30
N ARG A 39 -5.69 -6.69 12.20
CA ARG A 39 -6.56 -6.61 13.38
C ARG A 39 -7.95 -6.04 13.08
N LYS A 40 -8.15 -5.46 11.90
CA LYS A 40 -9.48 -5.09 11.43
C LYS A 40 -10.09 -6.32 10.76
N ASP A 41 -11.30 -6.68 11.16
CA ASP A 41 -12.01 -7.81 10.59
C ASP A 41 -12.09 -7.66 9.07
N ASN A 42 -11.82 -8.75 8.37
CA ASN A 42 -11.86 -8.85 6.91
C ASN A 42 -10.95 -7.85 6.17
N HIS A 43 -9.84 -7.40 6.74
CA HIS A 43 -8.87 -6.54 6.04
C HIS A 43 -7.55 -7.27 5.75
N VAL A 44 -7.14 -7.28 4.49
CA VAL A 44 -5.94 -7.99 4.03
C VAL A 44 -4.92 -7.00 3.47
N PRO A 45 -3.74 -6.85 4.11
CA PRO A 45 -2.70 -5.95 3.63
C PRO A 45 -1.85 -6.57 2.51
N PHE A 46 -1.55 -5.77 1.49
CA PHE A 46 -0.58 -6.07 0.45
C PHE A 46 0.41 -4.91 0.30
N ILE A 47 1.69 -5.23 0.11
CA ILE A 47 2.70 -4.27 -0.33
C ILE A 47 3.07 -4.63 -1.76
N ILE A 48 2.66 -3.79 -2.71
CA ILE A 48 2.84 -4.03 -4.14
C ILE A 48 3.86 -3.05 -4.69
N TYR A 49 4.71 -3.49 -5.63
CA TYR A 49 5.75 -2.66 -6.21
C TYR A 49 5.76 -2.73 -7.74
N LYS A 50 6.17 -1.62 -8.37
CA LYS A 50 6.29 -1.50 -9.84
C LYS A 50 7.43 -2.33 -10.41
N ASN A 51 8.63 -2.18 -9.84
CA ASN A 51 9.86 -2.89 -10.19
C ASN A 51 10.75 -2.99 -8.95
N ASP A 52 11.74 -3.88 -8.97
CA ASP A 52 12.55 -4.17 -7.79
C ASP A 52 13.76 -3.26 -7.61
N GLU A 53 13.89 -2.20 -8.42
CA GLU A 53 14.99 -1.25 -8.30
C GLU A 53 14.97 -0.59 -6.92
N GLY A 54 16.09 -0.69 -6.19
CA GLY A 54 16.22 -0.14 -4.84
C GLY A 54 15.53 -0.95 -3.73
N LEU A 55 14.89 -2.08 -4.04
CA LEU A 55 14.23 -2.93 -3.04
C LEU A 55 15.16 -3.94 -2.37
N GLU A 56 16.34 -4.20 -2.94
CA GLU A 56 17.31 -5.19 -2.44
C GLU A 56 17.53 -5.16 -0.92
N PRO A 57 17.74 -4.00 -0.26
CA PRO A 57 17.95 -3.95 1.18
C PRO A 57 16.73 -4.40 1.99
N TYR A 58 15.55 -4.38 1.38
CA TYR A 58 14.26 -4.58 2.04
C TYR A 58 13.58 -5.91 1.68
N LYS A 59 14.08 -6.66 0.68
CA LYS A 59 13.49 -7.94 0.21
C LYS A 59 13.29 -8.97 1.34
N LYS A 60 14.16 -8.96 2.37
CA LYS A 60 14.07 -9.90 3.53
C LYS A 60 13.16 -9.43 4.66
N VAL A 61 12.69 -8.18 4.67
CA VAL A 61 11.98 -7.59 5.82
C VAL A 61 10.55 -7.17 5.52
N VAL A 62 10.20 -7.04 4.24
CA VAL A 62 8.85 -6.74 3.75
C VAL A 62 8.42 -7.86 2.79
N LYS A 63 7.15 -8.29 2.89
CA LYS A 63 6.56 -9.24 1.93
C LYS A 63 6.06 -8.45 0.72
N TRP A 64 6.92 -8.30 -0.26
CA TRP A 64 6.64 -7.59 -1.51
C TRP A 64 5.92 -8.48 -2.52
N TYR A 65 5.03 -7.88 -3.30
CA TYR A 65 4.40 -8.50 -4.46
C TYR A 65 4.61 -7.64 -5.70
N GLU A 66 5.10 -8.24 -6.77
CA GLU A 66 5.39 -7.53 -8.01
C GLU A 66 4.09 -7.25 -8.77
N ASP A 67 3.95 -6.05 -9.32
CA ASP A 67 2.86 -5.70 -10.23
C ASP A 67 3.23 -6.07 -11.67
N TYR A 68 3.32 -7.38 -11.96
CA TYR A 68 3.84 -7.93 -13.23
C TYR A 68 3.28 -7.26 -14.50
N ASN A 69 1.98 -6.93 -14.52
CA ASN A 69 1.31 -6.31 -15.67
C ASN A 69 1.05 -4.81 -15.49
N GLN A 70 1.59 -4.22 -14.41
CA GLN A 70 1.28 -2.87 -13.96
C GLN A 70 -0.23 -2.64 -13.81
N THR A 71 -0.96 -3.67 -13.37
CA THR A 71 -2.43 -3.65 -13.25
C THR A 71 -2.84 -2.68 -12.15
N ILE A 72 -2.17 -2.73 -11.00
CA ILE A 72 -2.47 -1.82 -9.88
C ILE A 72 -2.12 -0.39 -10.26
N GLU A 73 -0.96 -0.18 -10.91
CA GLU A 73 -0.57 1.14 -11.41
C GLU A 73 -1.61 1.69 -12.40
N LYS A 74 -1.93 0.95 -13.46
CA LYS A 74 -2.82 1.43 -14.53
C LYS A 74 -4.24 1.72 -14.05
N LEU A 75 -4.76 0.92 -13.13
CA LEU A 75 -6.13 1.08 -12.63
C LEU A 75 -6.25 2.21 -11.60
N PHE A 76 -5.31 2.30 -10.65
CA PHE A 76 -5.47 3.16 -9.47
C PHE A 76 -4.53 4.37 -9.46
N PHE A 77 -3.41 4.29 -10.19
CA PHE A 77 -2.33 5.27 -10.18
C PHE A 77 -1.82 5.59 -11.61
N PRO A 78 -2.68 6.05 -12.54
CA PRO A 78 -2.35 6.19 -13.97
C PRO A 78 -1.29 7.27 -14.28
N LEU A 79 -0.91 8.07 -13.28
CA LEU A 79 0.20 9.01 -13.35
C LEU A 79 1.28 8.56 -12.37
N HIS A 80 2.54 8.91 -12.62
CA HIS A 80 3.59 8.65 -11.66
C HIS A 80 3.42 9.54 -10.42
N TYR A 81 3.11 8.92 -9.27
CA TYR A 81 3.01 9.60 -7.99
C TYR A 81 4.22 9.24 -7.12
N ASN A 82 5.03 10.25 -6.79
CA ASN A 82 6.23 10.06 -5.98
C ASN A 82 5.93 9.48 -4.59
N CYS A 83 6.95 8.82 -4.05
CA CYS A 83 7.08 8.17 -2.75
C CYS A 83 6.33 6.86 -2.66
N SER A 84 5.02 6.93 -2.47
CA SER A 84 4.14 5.77 -2.32
C SER A 84 2.72 6.22 -2.54
N SER A 85 1.83 5.29 -2.83
CA SER A 85 0.38 5.53 -2.87
C SER A 85 -0.32 4.39 -2.12
N PHE A 86 -1.62 4.48 -1.89
CA PHE A 86 -2.38 3.32 -1.42
C PHE A 86 -3.77 3.26 -2.03
N VAL A 87 -4.31 2.06 -2.16
CA VAL A 87 -5.70 1.83 -2.52
C VAL A 87 -6.33 0.84 -1.54
N ILE A 88 -7.56 1.13 -1.15
CA ILE A 88 -8.42 0.26 -0.35
C ILE A 88 -9.53 -0.22 -1.27
N ILE A 89 -9.70 -1.53 -1.43
CA ILE A 89 -10.67 -2.14 -2.34
C ILE A 89 -11.59 -3.02 -1.50
N LYS A 90 -12.89 -2.69 -1.45
CA LYS A 90 -13.91 -3.49 -0.79
C LYS A 90 -14.25 -4.74 -1.61
N SER A 91 -14.84 -5.73 -0.96
CA SER A 91 -15.32 -6.97 -1.59
C SER A 91 -16.33 -6.73 -2.72
N ASN A 92 -17.12 -5.65 -2.63
CA ASN A 92 -18.08 -5.24 -3.66
C ASN A 92 -17.45 -4.46 -4.84
N GLY A 93 -16.13 -4.26 -4.84
CA GLY A 93 -15.40 -3.53 -5.89
C GLY A 93 -15.30 -2.02 -5.70
N ALA A 94 -16.01 -1.43 -4.71
CA ALA A 94 -15.82 -0.02 -4.37
C ALA A 94 -14.38 0.20 -3.85
N TYR A 95 -13.77 1.33 -4.18
CA TYR A 95 -12.39 1.59 -3.80
C TYR A 95 -12.11 3.06 -3.50
N PHE A 96 -11.06 3.28 -2.71
CA PHE A 96 -10.49 4.61 -2.49
C PHE A 96 -8.99 4.57 -2.76
N SER A 97 -8.49 5.46 -3.63
CA SER A 97 -7.08 5.60 -3.94
C SER A 97 -6.52 6.92 -3.43
N TYR A 98 -5.52 6.84 -2.56
CA TYR A 98 -4.70 7.99 -2.18
C TYR A 98 -3.46 8.04 -3.07
N LYS A 99 -3.22 9.18 -3.72
CA LYS A 99 -2.20 9.37 -4.73
C LYS A 99 -1.02 10.18 -4.17
N GLY A 100 0.14 9.54 -4.08
CA GLY A 100 1.38 10.15 -3.57
C GLY A 100 1.54 10.08 -2.06
N ALA A 101 2.59 10.74 -1.57
CA ALA A 101 3.07 10.61 -0.20
C ALA A 101 1.97 10.74 0.87
N TYR A 102 1.92 9.74 1.76
CA TYR A 102 0.95 9.68 2.86
C TYR A 102 1.62 9.29 4.18
N SER A 103 1.04 9.77 5.27
CA SER A 103 1.35 9.36 6.64
C SER A 103 0.53 8.13 7.04
N ASN A 104 1.01 7.37 8.02
CA ASN A 104 0.22 6.26 8.58
C ASN A 104 -1.12 6.73 9.14
N ASN A 105 -1.19 7.95 9.70
CA ASN A 105 -2.44 8.51 10.21
C ASN A 105 -3.46 8.65 9.09
N GLN A 106 -3.08 9.18 7.92
CA GLN A 106 -3.99 9.29 6.78
C GLN A 106 -4.52 7.93 6.32
N LEU A 107 -3.65 6.92 6.21
CA LEU A 107 -4.08 5.55 5.86
C LEU A 107 -5.11 5.02 6.88
N PHE A 108 -4.84 5.16 8.18
CA PHE A 108 -5.73 4.61 9.22
C PHE A 108 -6.99 5.44 9.46
N THR A 109 -6.98 6.75 9.16
CA THR A 109 -8.19 7.57 9.10
C THR A 109 -9.11 7.04 8.02
N VAL A 110 -8.61 6.84 6.79
CA VAL A 110 -9.44 6.32 5.70
C VAL A 110 -9.95 4.91 6.00
N LEU A 111 -9.10 4.02 6.54
CA LEU A 111 -9.51 2.67 6.96
C LEU A 111 -10.54 2.64 8.11
N GLY A 112 -10.70 3.75 8.84
CA GLY A 112 -11.68 3.87 9.92
C GLY A 112 -12.94 4.64 9.52
N SER A 113 -13.02 5.13 8.27
CA SER A 113 -14.11 5.97 7.79
C SER A 113 -14.88 5.25 6.69
N ASP A 114 -15.97 4.58 7.06
CA ASP A 114 -16.85 3.90 6.11
C ASP A 114 -17.41 4.86 5.04
N GLU A 115 -17.60 6.14 5.39
CA GLU A 115 -18.08 7.20 4.51
C GLU A 115 -17.14 7.52 3.33
N LEU A 116 -15.82 7.35 3.49
CA LEU A 116 -14.84 7.62 2.43
C LEU A 116 -14.71 6.47 1.42
N LEU A 117 -15.30 5.31 1.74
CA LEU A 117 -15.23 4.09 0.95
C LEU A 117 -16.56 3.78 0.23
N ASN A 118 -17.51 4.73 0.20
CA ASN A 118 -18.87 4.59 -0.34
C ASN A 118 -19.21 5.65 -1.44
N LYS A 119 -18.23 6.42 -1.91
CA LYS A 119 -18.36 7.36 -3.04
C LYS A 119 -17.59 6.82 -4.23
#